data_AF-A0A2V9SFF8-F1
#
_entry.id   AF-A0A2V9SFF8-F1
#
_cell.length_a   1.000
_cell.length_b   1.000
_cell.length_c   1.000
_cell.angle_alpha   90.00
_cell.angle_beta   90.00
_cell.angle_gamma   90.00
#
_symmetry.space_group_name_H-M   'P 1'
#
loop_
_entity.id
_entity.type
_entity.pdbx_description
1 polymer ?
#
loop_
_entity_poly.entity_id
_entity_poly.type
_entity_poly.pdbx_seq_one_letter_code
_entity_poly.pdbx_strand_id
1 'polypeptide(L)'
;MQHAGQNSFVKRKAKQSKESKFMKDRDTIFTTILLVLACFVLSPVAQAKQPTEDRGNGNSAAENVDALNLSTTGSNNTAHGWFSLFSNTSGSGNTADGFQALYSNTTGNSNTATGVQVLASNTSGDENTANGSGALSRNTTGSRNTANGVDALFNNTTGFQNTATGGSALLSNTTGNNNTANGFDALLHNTEGFNNTAVGFGALRNETTGIGNIALGTEAGGNLDTGNDNIYIGSFGPGSPSSESNTIRIGKGFEEQTFLHGIFGVTSAGGAGVFVNEDGKLGTTTSSCRFKDGIKPMESASEALFSFKPVTFRYKKEIDPAGTSQFGLVAEDVDKVNPDLVVHDKQGRPYSVRYDQINAMLLNEFVKEHKTLAEEHRKVEKLEATVAGLVAAVKEQAAQIQKVSAQLEVTKPAPQTVLNQ
;
A
#
# COMPACT_ATOMS: atom_id res chain seq x y z
N MET A 1 -76.65 -97.92 -25.28
CA MET A 1 -77.10 -96.55 -24.94
C MET A 1 -75.89 -95.64 -24.93
N GLN A 2 -75.93 -94.64 -25.82
CA GLN A 2 -74.92 -93.61 -26.03
C GLN A 2 -74.76 -92.75 -24.77
N HIS A 3 -73.53 -92.61 -24.26
CA HIS A 3 -72.97 -91.44 -23.56
C HIS A 3 -71.79 -91.88 -22.65
N ALA A 4 -70.68 -92.31 -23.25
CA ALA A 4 -69.39 -92.43 -22.54
C ALA A 4 -68.17 -92.04 -23.42
N GLY A 5 -68.41 -91.50 -24.62
CA GLY A 5 -67.37 -91.25 -25.64
C GLY A 5 -66.81 -89.84 -25.73
N GLN A 6 -67.37 -88.84 -25.04
CA GLN A 6 -66.93 -87.44 -25.16
C GLN A 6 -65.96 -86.96 -24.06
N ASN A 7 -65.83 -87.69 -22.94
CA ASN A 7 -64.92 -87.29 -21.84
C ASN A 7 -63.48 -87.86 -21.95
N SER A 8 -63.23 -88.84 -22.84
CA SER A 8 -61.88 -89.40 -23.05
C SER A 8 -61.06 -88.61 -24.09
N PHE A 9 -61.74 -87.93 -25.03
CA PHE A 9 -61.09 -87.14 -26.08
C PHE A 9 -60.58 -85.77 -25.58
N VAL A 10 -61.31 -85.12 -24.66
CA VAL A 10 -60.89 -83.84 -24.06
C VAL A 10 -59.71 -84.02 -23.10
N LYS A 11 -59.68 -85.13 -22.33
CA LYS A 11 -58.56 -85.45 -21.44
C LYS A 11 -57.27 -85.82 -22.20
N ARG A 12 -57.36 -86.48 -23.36
CA ARG A 12 -56.18 -86.80 -24.20
C ARG A 12 -55.58 -85.56 -24.88
N LYS A 13 -56.40 -84.63 -25.39
CA LYS A 13 -55.91 -83.37 -25.96
C LYS A 13 -55.28 -82.44 -24.89
N ALA A 14 -55.83 -82.38 -23.69
CA ALA A 14 -55.25 -81.60 -22.59
C ALA A 14 -53.93 -82.19 -22.06
N LYS A 15 -53.77 -83.52 -22.08
CA LYS A 15 -52.52 -84.20 -21.69
C LYS A 15 -51.42 -84.03 -22.75
N GLN A 16 -51.73 -84.21 -24.03
CA GLN A 16 -50.78 -83.94 -25.13
C GLN A 16 -50.38 -82.46 -25.23
N SER A 17 -51.30 -81.53 -24.98
CA SER A 17 -50.98 -80.09 -24.96
C SER A 17 -50.09 -79.69 -23.78
N LYS A 18 -50.29 -80.29 -22.59
CA LYS A 18 -49.41 -80.07 -21.44
C LYS A 18 -48.02 -80.68 -21.64
N GLU A 19 -47.91 -81.90 -22.19
CA GLU A 19 -46.62 -82.54 -22.49
C GLU A 19 -45.85 -81.78 -23.59
N SER A 20 -46.53 -81.30 -24.63
CA SER A 20 -45.93 -80.47 -25.69
C SER A 20 -45.44 -79.10 -25.16
N LYS A 21 -46.21 -78.45 -24.28
CA LYS A 21 -45.81 -77.17 -23.68
C LYS A 21 -44.64 -77.35 -22.69
N PHE A 22 -44.66 -78.44 -21.92
CA PHE A 22 -43.59 -78.78 -20.97
C PHE A 22 -42.26 -79.12 -21.68
N MET A 23 -42.31 -79.80 -22.83
CA MET A 23 -41.11 -80.06 -23.66
C MET A 23 -40.55 -78.77 -24.29
N LYS A 24 -41.43 -77.87 -24.77
CA LYS A 24 -41.01 -76.59 -25.37
C LYS A 24 -40.38 -75.64 -24.35
N ASP A 25 -40.92 -75.57 -23.13
CA ASP A 25 -40.33 -74.79 -22.04
C ASP A 25 -39.00 -75.39 -21.56
N ARG A 26 -38.86 -76.73 -21.55
CA ARG A 26 -37.60 -77.40 -21.21
C ARG A 26 -36.49 -77.10 -22.20
N ASP A 27 -36.79 -77.12 -23.50
CA ASP A 27 -35.82 -76.81 -24.54
C ASP A 27 -35.44 -75.32 -24.53
N THR A 28 -36.40 -74.43 -24.24
CA THR A 28 -36.15 -72.98 -24.12
C THR A 28 -35.31 -72.66 -22.88
N ILE A 29 -35.56 -73.33 -21.75
CA ILE A 29 -34.75 -73.22 -20.52
C ILE A 29 -33.36 -73.81 -20.73
N PHE A 30 -33.24 -74.97 -21.40
CA PHE A 30 -31.94 -75.55 -21.71
C PHE A 30 -31.13 -74.68 -22.67
N THR A 31 -31.76 -74.09 -23.69
CA THR A 31 -31.06 -73.15 -24.60
C THR A 31 -30.68 -71.85 -23.93
N THR A 32 -31.50 -71.29 -23.03
CA THR A 32 -31.09 -70.10 -22.25
C THR A 32 -29.98 -70.41 -21.26
N ILE A 33 -30.00 -71.56 -20.58
CA ILE A 33 -28.91 -71.99 -19.70
C ILE A 33 -27.62 -72.23 -20.49
N LEU A 34 -27.70 -72.86 -21.67
CA LEU A 34 -26.55 -73.04 -22.57
C LEU A 34 -26.04 -71.71 -23.13
N LEU A 35 -26.91 -70.75 -23.44
CA LEU A 35 -26.51 -69.42 -23.91
C LEU A 35 -25.83 -68.62 -22.79
N VAL A 36 -26.34 -68.68 -21.56
CA VAL A 36 -25.74 -68.04 -20.38
C VAL A 36 -24.41 -68.70 -20.04
N LEU A 37 -24.30 -70.04 -20.06
CA LEU A 37 -23.04 -70.76 -19.89
C LEU A 37 -22.04 -70.44 -21.01
N ALA A 38 -22.50 -70.35 -22.26
CA ALA A 38 -21.65 -69.93 -23.39
C ALA A 38 -21.17 -68.48 -23.24
N CYS A 39 -21.98 -67.57 -22.71
CA CYS A 39 -21.57 -66.20 -22.37
C CYS A 39 -20.52 -66.16 -21.24
N PHE A 40 -20.52 -67.12 -20.30
CA PHE A 40 -19.47 -67.26 -19.28
C PHE A 40 -18.20 -67.93 -19.79
N VAL A 41 -18.28 -68.78 -20.83
CA VAL A 41 -17.11 -69.47 -21.43
C VAL A 41 -16.45 -68.64 -22.55
N LEU A 42 -17.21 -67.76 -23.22
CA LEU A 42 -16.71 -66.83 -24.26
C LEU A 42 -16.47 -65.41 -23.73
N SER A 43 -16.83 -65.11 -22.48
CA SER A 43 -16.29 -63.94 -21.80
C SER A 43 -14.78 -64.15 -21.70
N PRO A 44 -13.94 -63.25 -22.24
CA PRO A 44 -12.52 -63.31 -21.92
C PRO A 44 -12.46 -63.32 -20.41
N VAL A 45 -11.87 -64.38 -19.84
CA VAL A 45 -11.58 -64.41 -18.41
C VAL A 45 -10.83 -63.12 -18.16
N ALA A 46 -11.51 -62.16 -17.54
CA ALA A 46 -10.87 -61.02 -16.91
C ALA A 46 -10.16 -61.61 -15.68
N GLN A 47 -9.13 -62.42 -15.95
CA GLN A 47 -8.01 -62.48 -15.06
C GLN A 47 -7.55 -61.02 -15.03
N ALA A 48 -7.87 -60.32 -13.95
CA ALA A 48 -6.99 -59.27 -13.50
C ALA A 48 -5.64 -59.96 -13.38
N LYS A 49 -4.79 -59.79 -14.40
CA LYS A 49 -3.37 -60.02 -14.28
C LYS A 49 -2.99 -59.10 -13.13
N GLN A 50 -2.82 -59.65 -11.92
CA GLN A 50 -2.11 -58.89 -10.89
C GLN A 50 -0.84 -58.41 -11.58
N PRO A 51 -0.54 -57.10 -11.55
CA PRO A 51 0.76 -56.66 -12.01
C PRO A 51 1.79 -57.49 -11.25
N THR A 52 2.54 -58.29 -11.98
CA THR A 52 3.71 -58.97 -11.45
C THR A 52 4.74 -57.88 -11.20
N GLU A 53 4.68 -57.30 -10.00
CA GLU A 53 5.73 -56.61 -9.23
C GLU A 53 5.09 -55.58 -8.28
N ASP A 54 4.38 -56.07 -7.26
CA ASP A 54 4.37 -55.36 -5.98
C ASP A 54 5.70 -55.66 -5.28
N ARG A 55 6.74 -54.88 -5.61
CA ARG A 55 7.91 -54.72 -4.75
C ARG A 55 7.78 -53.41 -3.97
N GLY A 56 6.61 -53.19 -3.36
CA GLY A 56 6.43 -52.14 -2.37
C GLY A 56 7.24 -52.48 -1.11
N ASN A 57 8.20 -51.63 -0.75
CA ASN A 57 8.71 -51.52 0.61
C ASN A 57 7.64 -50.85 1.51
N GLY A 58 6.42 -51.38 1.52
CA GLY A 58 5.33 -50.94 2.41
C GLY A 58 4.91 -49.47 2.30
N ASN A 59 5.32 -48.70 1.27
CA ASN A 59 5.04 -47.25 1.27
C ASN A 59 4.85 -46.54 -0.09
N SER A 60 4.57 -47.19 -1.23
CA SER A 60 4.29 -46.43 -2.47
C SER A 60 3.35 -47.13 -3.45
N ALA A 61 2.29 -46.42 -3.84
CA ALA A 61 1.44 -46.75 -4.98
C ALA A 61 2.18 -46.46 -6.29
N ALA A 62 3.07 -47.37 -6.71
CA ALA A 62 3.78 -47.28 -7.97
C ALA A 62 3.05 -48.10 -9.06
N GLU A 63 2.05 -47.50 -9.71
CA GLU A 63 1.46 -48.09 -10.94
C GLU A 63 2.23 -47.72 -12.23
N ASN A 64 3.40 -47.07 -12.14
CA ASN A 64 4.20 -46.73 -13.32
C ASN A 64 5.70 -47.03 -13.11
N VAL A 65 6.31 -47.63 -14.12
CA VAL A 65 7.72 -48.07 -14.17
C VAL A 65 8.64 -46.89 -13.84
N ASP A 66 9.58 -47.08 -12.90
CA ASP A 66 10.60 -46.11 -12.43
C ASP A 66 10.12 -44.93 -11.54
N ALA A 67 8.97 -45.02 -10.89
CA ALA A 67 8.63 -44.14 -9.75
C ALA A 67 9.36 -44.63 -8.48
N LEU A 68 10.10 -43.73 -7.81
CA LEU A 68 10.95 -43.98 -6.63
C LEU A 68 12.12 -44.98 -6.87
N ASN A 69 13.35 -44.60 -6.51
CA ASN A 69 14.48 -45.54 -6.51
C ASN A 69 14.42 -46.45 -5.26
N LEU A 70 14.49 -47.76 -5.51
CA LEU A 70 14.35 -48.85 -4.53
C LEU A 70 15.42 -48.87 -3.41
N SER A 71 16.42 -47.99 -3.44
CA SER A 71 17.53 -47.94 -2.47
C SER A 71 17.38 -46.84 -1.39
N THR A 72 16.17 -46.30 -1.19
CA THR A 72 15.95 -45.23 -0.20
C THR A 72 15.76 -45.75 1.23
N THR A 73 16.33 -45.05 2.22
CA THR A 73 16.02 -45.20 3.66
C THR A 73 14.93 -44.21 4.13
N GLY A 74 14.41 -43.38 3.24
CA GLY A 74 13.34 -42.42 3.52
C GLY A 74 12.00 -43.10 3.73
N SER A 75 11.14 -42.51 4.56
CA SER A 75 9.82 -43.05 4.89
C SER A 75 8.70 -42.11 4.47
N ASN A 76 7.49 -42.64 4.28
CA ASN A 76 6.25 -41.91 4.03
C ASN A 76 6.28 -41.01 2.78
N ASN A 77 6.83 -41.53 1.68
CA ASN A 77 6.89 -40.83 0.40
C ASN A 77 5.79 -41.32 -0.55
N THR A 78 5.11 -40.41 -1.23
CA THR A 78 4.17 -40.72 -2.33
C THR A 78 4.81 -40.32 -3.65
N ALA A 79 4.91 -41.25 -4.60
CA ALA A 79 5.51 -41.01 -5.92
C ALA A 79 4.58 -41.53 -7.02
N HIS A 80 4.06 -40.63 -7.84
CA HIS A 80 3.22 -40.92 -9.00
C HIS A 80 3.76 -40.16 -10.22
N GLY A 81 3.95 -40.86 -11.34
CA GLY A 81 4.52 -40.31 -12.57
C GLY A 81 5.95 -40.77 -12.84
N TRP A 82 6.32 -40.80 -14.13
CA TRP A 82 7.62 -41.30 -14.58
C TRP A 82 8.76 -40.46 -14.00
N PHE A 83 9.74 -41.13 -13.38
CA PHE A 83 10.87 -40.53 -12.67
C PHE A 83 10.51 -39.57 -11.53
N SER A 84 9.33 -39.73 -10.93
CA SER A 84 9.00 -39.05 -9.68
C SER A 84 9.87 -39.60 -8.53
N LEU A 85 10.47 -38.70 -7.72
CA LEU A 85 11.35 -39.05 -6.59
C LEU A 85 12.51 -40.00 -6.93
N PHE A 86 12.99 -39.99 -8.17
CA PHE A 86 13.96 -40.98 -8.67
C PHE A 86 15.30 -40.97 -7.91
N SER A 87 15.80 -39.83 -7.44
CA SER A 87 17.11 -39.76 -6.75
C SER A 87 17.02 -39.85 -5.22
N ASN A 88 15.85 -40.13 -4.65
CA ASN A 88 15.64 -40.06 -3.20
C ASN A 88 16.49 -41.08 -2.46
N THR A 89 17.32 -40.62 -1.52
CA THR A 89 18.19 -41.47 -0.69
C THR A 89 17.64 -41.59 0.73
N SER A 90 17.52 -40.51 1.48
CA SER A 90 17.01 -40.53 2.88
C SER A 90 15.85 -39.58 3.15
N GLY A 91 15.43 -38.78 2.16
CA GLY A 91 14.33 -37.83 2.30
C GLY A 91 13.01 -38.52 2.64
N SER A 92 12.27 -37.97 3.60
CA SER A 92 11.02 -38.54 4.12
C SER A 92 9.84 -37.57 3.99
N GLY A 93 8.62 -38.10 3.94
CA GLY A 93 7.39 -37.30 3.95
C GLY A 93 7.12 -36.50 2.66
N ASN A 94 7.70 -36.89 1.53
CA ASN A 94 7.56 -36.17 0.27
C ASN A 94 6.36 -36.67 -0.56
N THR A 95 5.67 -35.77 -1.25
CA THR A 95 4.63 -36.09 -2.23
C THR A 95 5.07 -35.58 -3.60
N ALA A 96 5.22 -36.48 -4.57
CA ALA A 96 5.57 -36.17 -5.95
C ALA A 96 4.52 -36.76 -6.89
N ASP A 97 3.76 -35.89 -7.56
CA ASP A 97 2.74 -36.27 -8.53
C ASP A 97 2.97 -35.55 -9.86
N GLY A 98 3.55 -36.25 -10.82
CA GLY A 98 3.83 -35.77 -12.17
C GLY A 98 5.17 -36.23 -12.72
N PHE A 99 5.37 -36.01 -14.02
CA PHE A 99 6.62 -36.35 -14.70
C PHE A 99 7.80 -35.57 -14.10
N GLN A 100 8.83 -36.28 -13.63
CA GLN A 100 10.03 -35.71 -13.01
C GLN A 100 9.77 -34.80 -11.78
N ALA A 101 8.64 -34.95 -11.11
CA ALA A 101 8.40 -34.27 -9.83
C ALA A 101 9.42 -34.76 -8.78
N LEU A 102 10.14 -33.84 -8.13
CA LEU A 102 11.20 -34.13 -7.15
C LEU A 102 12.29 -35.09 -7.67
N TYR A 103 12.60 -35.06 -8.97
CA TYR A 103 13.53 -35.99 -9.62
C TYR A 103 14.90 -36.13 -8.92
N SER A 104 15.52 -35.01 -8.54
CA SER A 104 16.87 -34.97 -7.96
C SER A 104 16.90 -34.99 -6.42
N ASN A 105 15.74 -35.10 -5.75
CA ASN A 105 15.68 -35.04 -4.28
C ASN A 105 16.55 -36.14 -3.69
N THR A 106 17.47 -35.81 -2.79
CA THR A 106 18.34 -36.80 -2.14
C THR A 106 18.00 -36.95 -0.66
N THR A 107 18.02 -35.85 0.10
CA THR A 107 17.81 -35.84 1.56
C THR A 107 16.68 -34.91 2.01
N GLY A 108 16.09 -34.13 1.09
CA GLY A 108 15.03 -33.18 1.40
C GLY A 108 13.75 -33.88 1.88
N ASN A 109 13.09 -33.27 2.86
CA ASN A 109 11.95 -33.80 3.58
C ASN A 109 10.72 -32.92 3.42
N SER A 110 9.54 -33.53 3.55
CA SER A 110 8.26 -32.82 3.64
C SER A 110 7.98 -31.89 2.45
N ASN A 111 8.45 -32.24 1.25
CA ASN A 111 8.17 -31.49 0.04
C ASN A 111 6.90 -32.01 -0.65
N THR A 112 6.07 -31.11 -1.18
CA THR A 112 4.92 -31.44 -2.03
C THR A 112 5.15 -30.86 -3.43
N ALA A 113 5.12 -31.70 -4.45
CA ALA A 113 5.36 -31.36 -5.84
C ALA A 113 4.25 -31.96 -6.72
N THR A 114 3.43 -31.09 -7.33
CA THR A 114 2.33 -31.52 -8.22
C THR A 114 2.44 -30.82 -9.56
N GLY A 115 2.64 -31.59 -10.63
CA GLY A 115 2.81 -31.10 -11.99
C GLY A 115 4.08 -31.63 -12.68
N VAL A 116 4.36 -31.10 -13.87
CA VAL A 116 5.53 -31.51 -14.66
C VAL A 116 6.78 -30.75 -14.22
N GLN A 117 7.87 -31.49 -13.95
CA GLN A 117 9.19 -30.95 -13.60
C GLN A 117 9.20 -30.01 -12.38
N VAL A 118 8.27 -30.24 -11.46
CA VAL A 118 8.14 -29.47 -10.21
C VAL A 118 9.21 -29.91 -9.22
N LEU A 119 9.95 -28.96 -8.64
CA LEU A 119 11.08 -29.24 -7.72
C LEU A 119 12.12 -30.22 -8.30
N ALA A 120 12.27 -30.27 -9.64
CA ALA A 120 13.06 -31.30 -10.32
C ALA A 120 14.54 -31.33 -9.91
N SER A 121 15.12 -30.19 -9.54
CA SER A 121 16.52 -30.05 -9.13
C SER A 121 16.73 -30.03 -7.61
N ASN A 122 15.67 -30.18 -6.80
CA ASN A 122 15.79 -30.13 -5.34
C ASN A 122 16.74 -31.23 -4.89
N THR A 123 17.76 -30.94 -4.08
CA THR A 123 18.68 -31.97 -3.56
C THR A 123 18.45 -32.19 -2.07
N SER A 124 18.39 -31.12 -1.28
CA SER A 124 18.29 -31.15 0.17
C SER A 124 17.33 -30.12 0.77
N GLY A 125 16.65 -29.32 -0.07
CA GLY A 125 15.65 -28.37 0.41
C GLY A 125 14.47 -29.08 1.07
N ASP A 126 14.03 -28.56 2.20
CA ASP A 126 12.94 -29.10 3.01
C ASP A 126 11.69 -28.20 2.96
N GLU A 127 10.53 -28.80 3.24
CA GLU A 127 9.28 -28.07 3.50
C GLU A 127 8.80 -27.17 2.33
N ASN A 128 9.12 -27.53 1.08
CA ASN A 128 8.65 -26.79 -0.09
C ASN A 128 7.29 -27.33 -0.58
N THR A 129 6.38 -26.44 -0.94
CA THR A 129 5.08 -26.77 -1.55
C THR A 129 4.99 -26.14 -2.93
N ALA A 130 4.89 -26.96 -3.98
CA ALA A 130 4.92 -26.50 -5.36
C ALA A 130 3.82 -27.16 -6.20
N ASN A 131 3.04 -26.35 -6.91
CA ASN A 131 1.96 -26.77 -7.79
C ASN A 131 1.96 -25.96 -9.08
N GLY A 132 2.06 -26.64 -10.22
CA GLY A 132 2.12 -26.03 -11.55
C GLY A 132 3.39 -26.41 -12.31
N SER A 133 3.30 -26.53 -13.63
CA SER A 133 4.44 -26.92 -14.48
C SER A 133 5.65 -26.00 -14.24
N GLY A 134 6.82 -26.59 -13.98
CA GLY A 134 8.07 -25.84 -13.76
C GLY A 134 8.18 -25.10 -12.42
N ALA A 135 7.16 -25.16 -11.54
CA ALA A 135 7.23 -24.50 -10.24
C ALA A 135 8.43 -25.00 -9.42
N LEU A 136 9.26 -24.08 -8.92
CA LEU A 136 10.49 -24.37 -8.16
C LEU A 136 11.48 -25.34 -8.88
N SER A 137 11.45 -25.44 -10.20
CA SER A 137 12.18 -26.49 -10.94
C SER A 137 13.70 -26.49 -10.68
N ARG A 138 14.32 -25.32 -10.48
CA ARG A 138 15.76 -25.18 -10.22
C ARG A 138 16.14 -25.06 -8.75
N ASN A 139 15.20 -25.23 -7.81
CA ASN A 139 15.50 -25.23 -6.38
C ASN A 139 16.54 -26.30 -6.07
N THR A 140 17.62 -25.98 -5.36
CA THR A 140 18.64 -26.96 -4.97
C THR A 140 18.57 -27.23 -3.46
N THR A 141 18.77 -26.19 -2.65
CA THR A 141 18.77 -26.29 -1.18
C THR A 141 17.80 -25.33 -0.50
N GLY A 142 17.10 -24.49 -1.28
CA GLY A 142 16.07 -23.59 -0.76
C GLY A 142 14.97 -24.35 -0.02
N SER A 143 14.52 -23.82 1.11
CA SER A 143 13.54 -24.47 1.99
C SER A 143 12.37 -23.57 2.32
N ARG A 144 11.24 -24.14 2.71
CA ARG A 144 10.02 -23.41 3.11
C ARG A 144 9.46 -22.50 2.04
N ASN A 145 9.60 -22.85 0.76
CA ASN A 145 9.03 -22.08 -0.33
C ASN A 145 7.65 -22.61 -0.74
N THR A 146 6.72 -21.71 -1.02
CA THR A 146 5.41 -22.03 -1.61
C THR A 146 5.35 -21.46 -3.03
N ALA A 147 5.12 -22.30 -4.04
CA ALA A 147 5.00 -21.89 -5.43
C ALA A 147 3.72 -22.47 -6.05
N ASN A 148 2.76 -21.61 -6.38
CA ASN A 148 1.49 -22.02 -6.99
C ASN A 148 1.25 -21.25 -8.29
N GLY A 149 1.57 -21.88 -9.42
CA GLY A 149 1.52 -21.28 -10.74
C GLY A 149 2.57 -21.89 -11.68
N VAL A 150 2.35 -21.75 -12.98
CA VAL A 150 3.34 -22.15 -13.98
C VAL A 150 4.59 -21.29 -13.81
N ASP A 151 5.75 -21.94 -13.69
CA ASP A 151 7.06 -21.32 -13.52
C ASP A 151 7.19 -20.38 -12.30
N ALA A 152 6.30 -20.49 -11.31
CA ALA A 152 6.45 -19.78 -10.04
C ALA A 152 7.76 -20.21 -9.35
N LEU A 153 8.61 -19.24 -8.96
CA LEU A 153 9.94 -19.49 -8.37
C LEU A 153 10.87 -20.39 -9.22
N PHE A 154 10.72 -20.41 -10.55
CA PHE A 154 11.42 -21.35 -11.43
C PHE A 154 12.95 -21.40 -11.22
N ASN A 155 13.61 -20.24 -11.12
CA ASN A 155 15.07 -20.15 -10.98
C ASN A 155 15.59 -20.16 -9.53
N ASN A 156 14.74 -20.33 -8.51
CA ASN A 156 15.18 -20.34 -7.12
C ASN A 156 16.28 -21.38 -6.93
N THR A 157 17.42 -21.05 -6.34
CA THR A 157 18.49 -22.01 -6.06
C THR A 157 18.55 -22.31 -4.57
N THR A 158 18.88 -21.30 -3.77
CA THR A 158 19.05 -21.42 -2.31
C THR A 158 18.10 -20.54 -1.51
N GLY A 159 17.28 -19.71 -2.18
CA GLY A 159 16.32 -18.84 -1.52
C GLY A 159 15.32 -19.62 -0.65
N PHE A 160 14.96 -19.07 0.50
CA PHE A 160 14.07 -19.70 1.48
C PHE A 160 12.93 -18.79 1.93
N GLN A 161 11.85 -19.41 2.41
CA GLN A 161 10.67 -18.72 2.95
C GLN A 161 9.97 -17.78 1.94
N ASN A 162 10.02 -18.09 0.64
CA ASN A 162 9.31 -17.33 -0.38
C ASN A 162 7.90 -17.90 -0.64
N THR A 163 6.93 -17.03 -0.88
CA THR A 163 5.58 -17.40 -1.33
C THR A 163 5.32 -16.77 -2.69
N ALA A 164 5.12 -17.57 -3.72
CA ALA A 164 4.81 -17.16 -5.08
C ALA A 164 3.48 -17.78 -5.52
N THR A 165 2.48 -16.95 -5.80
CA THR A 165 1.17 -17.38 -6.33
C THR A 165 0.87 -16.59 -7.60
N GLY A 166 0.77 -17.27 -8.73
CA GLY A 166 0.65 -16.67 -10.06
C GLY A 166 1.67 -17.23 -11.05
N GLY A 167 1.37 -17.16 -12.34
CA GLY A 167 2.32 -17.56 -13.38
C GLY A 167 3.55 -16.64 -13.34
N SER A 168 4.74 -17.22 -13.39
CA SER A 168 6.03 -16.52 -13.38
C SER A 168 6.27 -15.60 -12.16
N ALA A 169 5.47 -15.73 -11.09
CA ALA A 169 5.72 -15.00 -9.85
C ALA A 169 7.10 -15.41 -9.28
N LEU A 170 7.97 -14.43 -8.99
CA LEU A 170 9.36 -14.67 -8.56
C LEU A 170 10.18 -15.56 -9.52
N LEU A 171 9.89 -15.57 -10.82
CA LEU A 171 10.55 -16.44 -11.82
C LEU A 171 12.09 -16.43 -11.72
N SER A 172 12.68 -15.24 -11.54
CA SER A 172 14.13 -15.03 -11.61
C SER A 172 14.83 -15.13 -10.25
N ASN A 173 14.10 -15.38 -9.15
CA ASN A 173 14.68 -15.41 -7.81
C ASN A 173 15.78 -16.47 -7.77
N THR A 174 16.97 -16.17 -7.26
CA THR A 174 18.06 -17.14 -7.10
C THR A 174 18.29 -17.40 -5.62
N THR A 175 18.65 -16.35 -4.86
CA THR A 175 19.01 -16.44 -3.44
C THR A 175 18.17 -15.54 -2.54
N GLY A 176 17.24 -14.76 -3.11
CA GLY A 176 16.32 -13.91 -2.36
C GLY A 176 15.43 -14.70 -1.40
N ASN A 177 15.16 -14.11 -0.23
CA ASN A 177 14.46 -14.77 0.88
C ASN A 177 13.26 -13.96 1.36
N ASN A 178 12.30 -14.63 2.00
CA ASN A 178 11.16 -13.99 2.67
C ASN A 178 10.33 -13.07 1.74
N ASN A 179 10.26 -13.39 0.45
CA ASN A 179 9.46 -12.62 -0.50
C ASN A 179 8.05 -13.19 -0.62
N THR A 180 7.05 -12.32 -0.72
CA THR A 180 5.67 -12.67 -1.04
C THR A 180 5.29 -12.05 -2.37
N ALA A 181 5.04 -12.87 -3.39
CA ALA A 181 4.59 -12.46 -4.72
C ALA A 181 3.22 -13.11 -5.01
N ASN A 182 2.18 -12.30 -5.16
CA ASN A 182 0.82 -12.75 -5.48
C ASN A 182 0.29 -12.00 -6.69
N GLY A 183 0.37 -12.63 -7.86
CA GLY A 183 -0.01 -12.05 -9.15
C GLY A 183 0.85 -12.64 -10.27
N PHE A 184 0.33 -12.61 -11.50
CA PHE A 184 1.14 -12.94 -12.68
C PHE A 184 2.27 -11.91 -12.82
N ASP A 185 3.50 -12.39 -13.02
CA ASP A 185 4.73 -11.58 -13.11
C ASP A 185 5.04 -10.70 -11.87
N ALA A 186 4.44 -10.97 -10.71
CA ALA A 186 4.81 -10.28 -9.47
C ALA A 186 6.25 -10.63 -9.07
N LEU A 187 7.10 -9.62 -8.83
CA LEU A 187 8.55 -9.77 -8.57
C LEU A 187 9.29 -10.61 -9.63
N LEU A 188 8.87 -10.55 -10.90
CA LEU A 188 9.38 -11.37 -11.99
C LEU A 188 10.92 -11.41 -12.10
N HIS A 189 11.55 -10.24 -12.00
CA HIS A 189 13.00 -10.07 -12.17
C HIS A 189 13.79 -10.04 -10.87
N ASN A 190 13.16 -10.30 -9.71
CA ASN A 190 13.89 -10.34 -8.44
C ASN A 190 14.91 -11.47 -8.50
N THR A 191 16.16 -11.21 -8.10
CA THR A 191 17.24 -12.22 -8.08
C THR A 191 17.70 -12.48 -6.65
N GLU A 192 18.13 -11.42 -5.96
CA GLU A 192 18.70 -11.49 -4.61
C GLU A 192 17.90 -10.71 -3.56
N GLY A 193 16.93 -9.90 -3.99
CA GLY A 193 16.12 -9.07 -3.09
C GLY A 193 15.34 -9.91 -2.09
N PHE A 194 15.13 -9.34 -0.90
CA PHE A 194 14.52 -10.04 0.22
C PHE A 194 13.56 -9.17 1.02
N ASN A 195 12.65 -9.82 1.75
CA ASN A 195 11.58 -9.17 2.51
C ASN A 195 10.65 -8.29 1.64
N ASN A 196 10.48 -8.60 0.35
CA ASN A 196 9.56 -7.85 -0.52
C ASN A 196 8.15 -8.46 -0.49
N THR A 197 7.13 -7.61 -0.55
CA THR A 197 5.72 -8.01 -0.71
C THR A 197 5.14 -7.37 -1.96
N ALA A 198 4.81 -8.16 -2.97
CA ALA A 198 4.20 -7.72 -4.22
C ALA A 198 2.85 -8.41 -4.42
N VAL A 199 1.77 -7.65 -4.47
CA VAL A 199 0.40 -8.15 -4.66
C VAL A 199 -0.25 -7.42 -5.80
N GLY A 200 -0.42 -8.09 -6.94
CA GLY A 200 -0.97 -7.55 -8.18
C GLY A 200 -0.25 -8.08 -9.42
N PHE A 201 -0.92 -8.00 -10.58
CA PHE A 201 -0.28 -8.27 -11.87
C PHE A 201 0.90 -7.32 -12.07
N GLY A 202 2.11 -7.85 -12.28
CA GLY A 202 3.32 -7.05 -12.51
C GLY A 202 3.78 -6.17 -11.34
N ALA A 203 3.29 -6.40 -10.11
CA ALA A 203 3.77 -5.64 -8.95
C ALA A 203 5.27 -5.90 -8.72
N LEU A 204 6.08 -4.83 -8.60
CA LEU A 204 7.55 -4.86 -8.54
C LEU A 204 8.21 -5.70 -9.65
N ARG A 205 7.63 -5.74 -10.86
CA ARG A 205 8.07 -6.62 -11.96
C ARG A 205 9.57 -6.50 -12.29
N ASN A 206 10.10 -5.28 -12.34
CA ASN A 206 11.49 -5.00 -12.69
C ASN A 206 12.48 -5.03 -11.51
N GLU A 207 11.99 -5.20 -10.29
CA GLU A 207 12.82 -5.14 -9.09
C GLU A 207 13.81 -6.32 -9.11
N THR A 208 15.11 -6.08 -8.86
CA THR A 208 16.18 -7.09 -8.96
C THR A 208 16.84 -7.49 -7.63
N THR A 209 17.07 -6.54 -6.72
CA THR A 209 17.98 -6.68 -5.53
C THR A 209 17.52 -5.91 -4.29
N GLY A 210 16.40 -5.20 -4.40
CA GLY A 210 15.79 -4.33 -3.42
C GLY A 210 15.25 -5.10 -2.22
N ILE A 211 15.15 -4.37 -1.12
CA ILE A 211 14.88 -4.95 0.19
C ILE A 211 13.71 -4.23 0.83
N GLY A 212 12.78 -4.99 1.42
CA GLY A 212 11.73 -4.40 2.25
C GLY A 212 10.69 -3.57 1.48
N ASN A 213 10.53 -3.81 0.18
CA ASN A 213 9.54 -3.09 -0.62
C ASN A 213 8.16 -3.72 -0.51
N ILE A 214 7.12 -2.89 -0.40
CA ILE A 214 5.72 -3.30 -0.42
C ILE A 214 5.07 -2.70 -1.65
N ALA A 215 4.45 -3.52 -2.49
CA ALA A 215 3.68 -3.08 -3.64
C ALA A 215 2.31 -3.76 -3.68
N LEU A 216 1.26 -2.94 -3.70
CA LEU A 216 -0.12 -3.38 -3.74
C LEU A 216 -0.85 -2.73 -4.91
N GLY A 217 -1.30 -3.55 -5.86
CA GLY A 217 -2.04 -3.14 -7.06
C GLY A 217 -1.34 -3.56 -8.36
N THR A 218 -2.09 -3.50 -9.46
CA THR A 218 -1.57 -3.78 -10.80
C THR A 218 -0.41 -2.83 -11.13
N GLU A 219 0.73 -3.41 -11.48
CA GLU A 219 1.99 -2.76 -11.84
C GLU A 219 2.57 -1.85 -10.74
N ALA A 220 2.08 -1.94 -9.50
CA ALA A 220 2.57 -1.10 -8.41
C ALA A 220 4.09 -1.27 -8.23
N GLY A 221 4.85 -0.16 -8.30
CA GLY A 221 6.31 -0.18 -8.28
C GLY A 221 6.96 -0.92 -9.46
N GLY A 222 6.23 -1.24 -10.53
CA GLY A 222 6.69 -2.11 -11.62
C GLY A 222 7.88 -1.57 -12.43
N ASN A 223 8.23 -0.30 -12.28
CA ASN A 223 9.39 0.35 -12.89
C ASN A 223 10.62 0.42 -11.97
N LEU A 224 10.49 0.02 -10.70
CA LEU A 224 11.61 0.04 -9.76
C LEU A 224 12.60 -1.06 -10.14
N ASP A 225 13.83 -0.72 -10.50
CA ASP A 225 14.89 -1.68 -10.81
C ASP A 225 15.69 -2.02 -9.53
N THR A 226 15.97 -1.00 -8.70
CA THR A 226 16.70 -1.10 -7.44
C THR A 226 16.12 -0.14 -6.40
N GLY A 227 16.24 -0.46 -5.11
CA GLY A 227 15.72 0.43 -4.06
C GLY A 227 15.18 -0.32 -2.85
N ASN A 228 15.20 0.32 -1.69
CA ASN A 228 14.83 -0.30 -0.43
C ASN A 228 13.73 0.47 0.31
N ASP A 229 12.95 -0.25 1.10
CA ASP A 229 12.02 0.31 2.09
C ASP A 229 10.97 1.26 1.46
N ASN A 230 10.50 0.91 0.25
CA ASN A 230 9.44 1.66 -0.43
C ASN A 230 8.07 1.01 -0.23
N ILE A 231 7.02 1.82 -0.26
CA ILE A 231 5.62 1.37 -0.24
C ILE A 231 4.89 1.96 -1.44
N TYR A 232 4.45 1.12 -2.37
CA TYR A 232 3.63 1.48 -3.53
C TYR A 232 2.22 0.94 -3.35
N ILE A 233 1.22 1.82 -3.38
CA ILE A 233 -0.19 1.44 -3.36
C ILE A 233 -0.86 2.01 -4.62
N GLY A 234 -1.07 1.15 -5.61
CA GLY A 234 -1.61 1.51 -6.93
C GLY A 234 -0.69 2.39 -7.77
N SER A 235 0.57 2.59 -7.34
CA SER A 235 1.48 3.56 -7.92
C SER A 235 2.34 2.98 -9.03
N PHE A 236 2.00 3.40 -10.25
CA PHE A 236 2.68 3.06 -11.49
C PHE A 236 2.41 4.14 -12.55
N GLY A 237 3.41 4.48 -13.36
CA GLY A 237 3.22 5.36 -14.52
C GLY A 237 4.51 5.88 -15.16
N PRO A 238 4.41 6.58 -16.30
CA PRO A 238 5.54 7.26 -16.94
C PRO A 238 6.24 8.20 -15.95
N GLY A 239 7.56 8.11 -15.84
CA GLY A 239 8.34 8.90 -14.88
C GLY A 239 8.55 8.25 -13.50
N SER A 240 8.07 7.02 -13.30
CA SER A 240 8.45 6.22 -12.12
C SER A 240 9.96 6.08 -12.01
N PRO A 241 10.56 6.35 -10.85
CA PRO A 241 11.99 6.19 -10.70
C PRO A 241 12.33 4.71 -10.85
N SER A 242 13.39 4.44 -11.60
CA SER A 242 14.04 3.13 -11.61
C SER A 242 14.86 2.86 -10.35
N SER A 243 15.13 3.91 -9.56
CA SER A 243 15.81 3.81 -8.28
C SER A 243 15.24 4.81 -7.27
N GLU A 244 14.66 4.31 -6.18
CA GLU A 244 14.28 5.13 -5.02
C GLU A 244 14.31 4.32 -3.73
N SER A 245 14.35 4.99 -2.58
CA SER A 245 14.30 4.30 -1.28
C SER A 245 13.56 5.14 -0.26
N ASN A 246 13.06 4.50 0.80
CA ASN A 246 12.37 5.14 1.92
C ASN A 246 11.16 6.01 1.50
N THR A 247 10.46 5.61 0.44
CA THR A 247 9.39 6.41 -0.15
C THR A 247 8.05 5.69 -0.09
N ILE A 248 7.00 6.41 0.32
CA ILE A 248 5.62 5.93 0.24
C ILE A 248 4.92 6.64 -0.93
N ARG A 249 4.39 5.86 -1.86
CA ARG A 249 3.59 6.32 -3.01
C ARG A 249 2.21 5.69 -2.97
N ILE A 250 1.18 6.54 -2.97
CA ILE A 250 -0.22 6.12 -2.95
C ILE A 250 -0.96 6.80 -4.10
N GLY A 251 -1.63 6.01 -4.94
CA GLY A 251 -2.40 6.49 -6.09
C GLY A 251 -1.72 6.20 -7.43
N LYS A 252 -2.48 6.38 -8.52
CA LYS A 252 -2.09 6.01 -9.89
C LYS A 252 -1.31 7.15 -10.56
N GLY A 253 -0.13 6.87 -11.07
CA GLY A 253 0.69 7.82 -11.84
C GLY A 253 1.41 8.90 -11.01
N PHE A 254 2.32 9.61 -11.68
CA PHE A 254 3.06 10.78 -11.18
C PHE A 254 2.19 12.04 -11.19
N GLU A 255 0.95 11.93 -10.74
CA GLU A 255 0.26 13.15 -10.36
C GLU A 255 1.01 13.68 -9.14
N GLU A 256 1.62 14.87 -9.25
CA GLU A 256 2.42 15.54 -8.20
C GLU A 256 1.60 15.82 -6.91
N GLN A 257 0.38 15.30 -6.82
CA GLN A 257 -0.60 15.53 -5.80
C GLN A 257 -1.01 14.19 -5.17
N THR A 258 -0.79 14.05 -3.87
CA THR A 258 -1.35 12.93 -3.09
C THR A 258 -2.81 13.25 -2.74
N PHE A 259 -3.76 12.51 -3.30
CA PHE A 259 -5.18 12.61 -2.93
C PHE A 259 -5.52 11.68 -1.76
N LEU A 260 -5.80 12.25 -0.59
CA LEU A 260 -6.41 11.53 0.54
C LEU A 260 -7.92 11.75 0.53
N HIS A 261 -8.71 10.71 0.23
CA HIS A 261 -10.17 10.79 0.23
C HIS A 261 -10.73 10.96 1.65
N GLY A 262 -11.87 11.65 1.79
CA GLY A 262 -12.59 11.80 3.07
C GLY A 262 -12.10 12.92 3.99
N ILE A 263 -11.15 13.75 3.56
CA ILE A 263 -10.73 14.95 4.31
C ILE A 263 -11.48 16.22 3.86
N PHE A 264 -11.81 16.32 2.57
CA PHE A 264 -12.43 17.54 2.02
C PHE A 264 -13.90 17.65 2.41
N GLY A 265 -14.29 18.80 2.96
CA GLY A 265 -15.66 19.06 3.43
C GLY A 265 -15.99 18.42 4.79
N VAL A 266 -15.02 17.79 5.46
CA VAL A 266 -15.22 17.14 6.76
C VAL A 266 -14.63 18.01 7.87
N THR A 267 -15.47 18.48 8.80
CA THR A 267 -15.03 19.32 9.92
C THR A 267 -14.37 18.46 10.99
N SER A 268 -13.15 18.81 11.41
CA SER A 268 -12.46 18.24 12.57
C SER A 268 -12.30 19.29 13.66
N ALA A 269 -12.87 19.05 14.84
CA ALA A 269 -12.80 19.98 15.97
C ALA A 269 -11.63 19.64 16.90
N GLY A 270 -10.87 20.65 17.34
CA GLY A 270 -9.87 20.50 18.41
C GLY A 270 -8.49 19.96 18.00
N GLY A 271 -8.10 20.07 16.73
CA GLY A 271 -6.78 19.62 16.22
C GLY A 271 -5.77 20.75 16.00
N ALA A 272 -4.51 20.37 15.76
CA ALA A 272 -3.48 21.26 15.23
C ALA A 272 -3.39 21.14 13.71
N GLY A 273 -3.14 22.24 13.01
CA GLY A 273 -2.89 22.23 11.57
C GLY A 273 -1.62 21.45 11.23
N VAL A 274 -1.66 20.70 10.12
CA VAL A 274 -0.50 19.97 9.61
C VAL A 274 0.26 20.84 8.62
N PHE A 275 1.59 20.82 8.68
CA PHE A 275 2.48 21.49 7.72
C PHE A 275 3.56 20.53 7.22
N VAL A 276 4.29 20.94 6.19
CA VAL A 276 5.47 20.24 5.66
C VAL A 276 6.71 21.08 5.97
N ASN A 277 7.73 20.49 6.61
CA ASN A 277 9.01 21.18 6.88
C ASN A 277 10.00 21.05 5.69
N GLU A 278 11.19 21.64 5.82
CA GLU A 278 12.23 21.64 4.77
C GLU A 278 12.74 20.24 4.39
N ASP A 279 12.68 19.28 5.31
CA ASP A 279 13.02 17.87 5.05
C ASP A 279 11.92 17.12 4.27
N GLY A 280 10.77 17.76 4.04
CA GLY A 280 9.58 17.14 3.46
C GLY A 280 8.74 16.34 4.47
N LYS A 281 8.95 16.54 5.78
CA LYS A 281 8.21 15.85 6.85
C LYS A 281 6.89 16.55 7.16
N LEU A 282 5.80 15.78 7.23
CA LEU A 282 4.53 16.24 7.80
C LEU A 282 4.63 16.38 9.33
N GLY A 283 4.16 17.49 9.87
CA GLY A 283 4.24 17.78 11.31
C GLY A 283 3.16 18.74 11.82
N THR A 284 3.22 19.02 13.12
CA THR A 284 2.37 20.01 13.80
C THR A 284 3.23 20.93 14.67
N THR A 285 2.76 22.15 14.91
CA THR A 285 3.50 23.14 15.70
C THR A 285 3.11 23.04 17.18
N THR A 286 4.10 23.15 18.08
CA THR A 286 3.86 23.24 19.53
C THR A 286 4.28 24.61 20.05
N SER A 287 3.53 25.16 21.02
CA SER A 287 3.81 26.50 21.58
C SER A 287 3.96 26.52 23.11
N SER A 288 3.88 25.35 23.76
CA SER A 288 4.03 25.22 25.21
C SER A 288 5.44 25.59 25.67
N CYS A 289 5.58 26.27 26.81
CA CYS A 289 6.87 26.57 27.43
C CYS A 289 7.72 25.32 27.68
N ARG A 290 7.11 24.14 27.83
CA ARG A 290 7.82 22.85 27.98
C ARG A 290 8.75 22.52 26.82
N PHE A 291 8.47 23.06 25.64
CA PHE A 291 9.21 22.79 24.40
C PHE A 291 9.98 24.03 23.91
N LYS A 292 10.16 25.04 24.77
CA LYS A 292 10.82 26.31 24.42
C LYS A 292 11.91 26.65 25.44
N ASP A 293 12.97 27.25 24.94
CA ASP A 293 14.06 27.83 25.74
C ASP A 293 14.32 29.27 25.25
N GLY A 294 15.03 30.08 26.04
CA GLY A 294 15.44 31.44 25.66
C GLY A 294 14.29 32.45 25.48
N ILE A 295 13.18 32.27 26.20
CA ILE A 295 11.97 33.11 26.07
C ILE A 295 12.26 34.54 26.57
N LYS A 296 12.23 35.52 25.66
CA LYS A 296 12.45 36.94 25.94
C LYS A 296 11.53 37.85 25.10
N PRO A 297 11.35 39.14 25.46
CA PRO A 297 10.65 40.11 24.62
C PRO A 297 11.27 40.22 23.22
N MET A 298 10.44 40.49 22.21
CA MET A 298 10.85 40.52 20.79
C MET A 298 11.58 41.81 20.39
N GLU A 299 11.36 42.91 21.12
CA GLU A 299 12.01 44.22 20.91
C GLU A 299 12.05 44.62 19.42
N SER A 300 13.20 45.04 18.89
CA SER A 300 13.34 45.53 17.50
C SER A 300 13.32 44.43 16.44
N ALA A 301 13.27 43.14 16.82
CA ALA A 301 13.27 42.05 15.83
C ALA A 301 12.05 42.12 14.89
N SER A 302 10.92 42.65 15.35
CA SER A 302 9.71 42.84 14.54
C SER A 302 9.72 44.09 13.65
N GLU A 303 10.70 44.97 13.76
CA GLU A 303 10.80 46.17 12.92
C GLU A 303 11.15 45.83 11.45
N ALA A 304 11.69 44.63 11.21
CA ALA A 304 11.90 44.11 9.86
C ALA A 304 10.60 44.10 9.02
N LEU A 305 9.43 44.00 9.67
CA LEU A 305 8.13 44.05 9.01
C LEU A 305 7.90 45.34 8.22
N PHE A 306 8.45 46.47 8.66
CA PHE A 306 8.26 47.77 7.99
C PHE A 306 8.97 47.84 6.63
N SER A 307 9.90 46.92 6.36
CA SER A 307 10.59 46.84 5.07
C SER A 307 9.86 45.95 4.06
N PHE A 308 8.85 45.18 4.49
CA PHE A 308 8.11 44.28 3.62
C PHE A 308 7.09 45.03 2.76
N LYS A 309 6.92 44.56 1.52
CA LYS A 309 6.01 45.13 0.53
C LYS A 309 4.94 44.10 0.19
N PRO A 310 3.71 44.24 0.74
CA PRO A 310 2.59 43.40 0.35
C PRO A 310 2.30 43.52 -1.15
N VAL A 311 1.99 42.40 -1.79
CA VAL A 311 1.67 42.32 -3.21
C VAL A 311 0.35 41.58 -3.43
N THR A 312 -0.30 41.90 -4.54
CA THR A 312 -1.37 41.07 -5.12
C THR A 312 -0.78 40.24 -6.24
N PHE A 313 -1.04 38.94 -6.26
CA PHE A 313 -0.49 38.04 -7.26
C PHE A 313 -1.52 37.00 -7.71
N ARG A 314 -1.19 36.28 -8.77
CA ARG A 314 -1.88 35.07 -9.22
C ARG A 314 -0.81 33.99 -9.38
N TYR A 315 -1.12 32.75 -9.02
CA TYR A 315 -0.24 31.65 -9.37
C TYR A 315 -0.15 31.51 -10.90
N LYS A 316 0.93 30.89 -11.38
CA LYS A 316 1.07 30.57 -12.80
C LYS A 316 -0.04 29.58 -13.21
N LYS A 317 -0.43 29.59 -14.48
CA LYS A 317 -1.58 28.81 -14.99
C LYS A 317 -1.41 27.30 -14.83
N GLU A 318 -0.17 26.83 -14.74
CA GLU A 318 0.16 25.42 -14.53
C GLU A 318 -0.19 24.97 -13.10
N ILE A 319 -0.23 25.89 -12.14
CA ILE A 319 -0.53 25.64 -10.73
C ILE A 319 -2.01 25.94 -10.43
N ASP A 320 -2.51 27.10 -10.87
CA ASP A 320 -3.92 27.48 -10.75
C ASP A 320 -4.47 27.91 -12.12
N PRO A 321 -5.08 26.99 -12.88
CA PRO A 321 -5.71 27.30 -14.16
C PRO A 321 -6.83 28.36 -14.05
N ALA A 322 -7.47 28.49 -12.88
CA ALA A 322 -8.54 29.46 -12.66
C ALA A 322 -8.02 30.89 -12.46
N GLY A 323 -6.72 31.07 -12.17
CA GLY A 323 -6.10 32.39 -12.05
C GLY A 323 -6.66 33.22 -10.88
N THR A 324 -6.90 32.58 -9.74
CA THR A 324 -7.47 33.19 -8.55
C THR A 324 -6.54 34.27 -8.01
N SER A 325 -7.07 35.45 -7.73
CA SER A 325 -6.29 36.55 -7.16
C SER A 325 -5.98 36.28 -5.69
N GLN A 326 -4.73 36.47 -5.29
CA GLN A 326 -4.25 36.29 -3.92
C GLN A 326 -3.45 37.51 -3.44
N PHE A 327 -3.24 37.59 -2.14
CA PHE A 327 -2.48 38.64 -1.47
C PHE A 327 -1.37 38.00 -0.64
N GLY A 328 -0.19 38.61 -0.59
CA GLY A 328 0.91 38.06 0.20
C GLY A 328 2.22 38.83 0.02
N LEU A 329 3.31 38.11 0.23
CA LEU A 329 4.69 38.55 0.11
C LEU A 329 5.43 37.61 -0.85
N VAL A 330 6.48 38.15 -1.49
CA VAL A 330 7.41 37.38 -2.33
C VAL A 330 8.52 36.82 -1.45
N ALA A 331 8.71 35.51 -1.45
CA ALA A 331 9.65 34.83 -0.55
C ALA A 331 11.09 35.34 -0.71
N GLU A 332 11.51 35.64 -1.92
CA GLU A 332 12.85 36.15 -2.22
C GLU A 332 13.09 37.57 -1.70
N ASP A 333 12.04 38.38 -1.58
CA ASP A 333 12.16 39.74 -1.03
C ASP A 333 12.15 39.73 0.50
N VAL A 334 11.39 38.82 1.11
CA VAL A 334 11.50 38.51 2.54
C VAL A 334 12.89 37.94 2.84
N ASP A 335 13.36 37.04 1.96
CA ASP A 335 14.72 36.50 1.77
C ASP A 335 15.83 37.44 2.26
N LYS A 336 15.91 38.55 1.54
CA LYS A 336 16.96 39.57 1.63
C LYS A 336 16.93 40.38 2.93
N VAL A 337 15.77 40.46 3.57
CA VAL A 337 15.54 41.32 4.74
C VAL A 337 15.61 40.50 6.03
N ASN A 338 14.96 39.34 6.05
CA ASN A 338 14.96 38.41 7.18
C ASN A 338 14.82 36.95 6.70
N PRO A 339 15.93 36.23 6.50
CA PRO A 339 15.94 34.82 6.13
C PRO A 339 15.20 33.90 7.10
N ASP A 340 15.14 34.28 8.39
CA ASP A 340 14.39 33.54 9.41
C ASP A 340 12.87 33.64 9.22
N LEU A 341 12.36 34.25 8.16
CA LEU A 341 10.92 34.22 7.85
C LEU A 341 10.61 33.43 6.58
N VAL A 342 11.60 32.70 6.07
CA VAL A 342 11.48 31.94 4.83
C VAL A 342 11.78 30.47 5.08
N VAL A 343 11.03 29.62 4.40
CA VAL A 343 11.28 28.18 4.26
C VAL A 343 12.01 28.00 2.94
N HIS A 344 13.10 27.25 2.94
CA HIS A 344 13.88 26.99 1.73
C HIS A 344 13.58 25.61 1.13
N ASP A 345 13.75 25.49 -0.19
CA ASP A 345 13.65 24.20 -0.88
C ASP A 345 14.90 23.33 -0.65
N LYS A 346 14.88 22.10 -1.17
CA LYS A 346 16.01 21.15 -1.07
C LYS A 346 17.30 21.67 -1.73
N GLN A 347 17.22 22.70 -2.56
CA GLN A 347 18.36 23.35 -3.21
C GLN A 347 18.78 24.64 -2.49
N GLY A 348 18.18 24.96 -1.35
CA GLY A 348 18.46 26.14 -0.55
C GLY A 348 17.87 27.43 -1.11
N ARG A 349 16.90 27.36 -2.03
CA ARG A 349 16.25 28.56 -2.60
C ARG A 349 15.01 28.94 -1.78
N PRO A 350 14.68 30.24 -1.64
CA PRO A 350 13.43 30.68 -1.02
C PRO A 350 12.22 29.97 -1.64
N TYR A 351 11.40 29.35 -0.81
CA TYR A 351 10.27 28.53 -1.25
C TYR A 351 8.93 29.06 -0.73
N SER A 352 8.84 29.37 0.57
CA SER A 352 7.60 29.86 1.19
C SER A 352 7.89 30.82 2.33
N VAL A 353 6.93 31.67 2.67
CA VAL A 353 7.02 32.61 3.80
C VAL A 353 6.34 32.02 5.04
N ARG A 354 6.97 32.15 6.20
CA ARG A 354 6.42 31.77 7.51
C ARG A 354 5.41 32.81 8.01
N TYR A 355 4.24 32.88 7.36
CA TYR A 355 3.20 33.85 7.68
C TYR A 355 2.69 33.77 9.12
N ASP A 356 2.74 32.59 9.74
CA ASP A 356 2.43 32.39 11.15
C ASP A 356 3.36 33.18 12.08
N GLN A 357 4.64 33.29 11.71
CA GLN A 357 5.62 34.08 12.47
C GLN A 357 5.42 35.58 12.25
N ILE A 358 5.08 35.99 11.03
CA ILE A 358 4.73 37.39 10.71
C ILE A 358 3.55 37.85 11.57
N ASN A 359 2.51 37.03 11.74
CA ASN A 359 1.37 37.37 12.59
C ASN A 359 1.77 37.62 14.06
N ALA A 360 2.70 36.83 14.59
CA ALA A 360 3.23 37.04 15.95
C ALA A 360 4.06 38.34 16.06
N MET A 361 4.84 38.66 15.02
CA MET A 361 5.61 39.90 14.96
C MET A 361 4.71 41.14 14.81
N LEU A 362 3.65 41.03 14.00
CA LEU A 362 2.63 42.08 13.85
C LEU A 362 1.94 42.39 15.17
N LEU A 363 1.66 41.36 15.98
CA LEU A 363 1.12 41.55 17.33
C LEU A 363 2.08 42.39 18.21
N ASN A 364 3.39 42.18 18.12
CA ASN A 364 4.37 42.97 18.88
C ASN A 364 4.36 44.43 18.45
N GLU A 365 4.39 44.72 17.15
CA GLU A 365 4.34 46.09 16.63
C GLU A 365 3.00 46.78 16.96
N PHE A 366 1.88 46.07 16.83
CA PHE A 366 0.57 46.59 17.23
C PHE A 366 0.54 46.97 18.73
N VAL A 367 1.10 46.13 19.60
CA VAL A 367 1.18 46.42 21.04
C VAL A 367 2.10 47.61 21.32
N LYS A 368 3.21 47.76 20.60
CA LYS A 368 4.10 48.94 20.72
C LYS A 368 3.37 50.22 20.31
N GLU A 369 2.75 50.23 19.13
CA GLU A 369 2.06 51.39 18.59
C GLU A 369 0.89 51.82 19.49
N HIS A 370 0.10 50.86 19.98
CA HIS A 370 -0.98 51.13 20.93
C HIS A 370 -0.49 51.78 22.23
N LYS A 371 0.69 51.36 22.75
CA LYS A 371 1.29 51.98 23.94
C LYS A 371 1.70 53.43 23.66
N THR A 372 2.40 53.67 22.55
CA THR A 372 2.83 55.02 22.15
C THR A 372 1.63 55.94 21.94
N LEU A 373 0.58 55.46 21.27
CA LEU A 373 -0.66 56.21 21.06
C LEU A 373 -1.32 56.60 22.40
N ALA A 374 -1.37 55.67 23.35
CA ALA A 374 -1.92 55.94 24.69
C ALA A 374 -1.11 56.99 25.46
N GLU A 375 0.22 57.01 25.30
CA GLU A 375 1.09 58.02 25.89
C GLU A 375 0.89 59.39 25.25
N GLU A 376 0.79 59.45 23.92
CA GLU A 376 0.49 60.70 23.21
C GLU A 376 -0.89 61.25 23.58
N HIS A 377 -1.92 60.41 23.69
CA HIS A 377 -3.23 60.84 24.19
C HIS A 377 -3.15 61.48 25.58
N ARG A 378 -2.37 60.90 26.51
CA ARG A 378 -2.14 61.51 27.84
C ARG A 378 -1.43 62.86 27.77
N LYS A 379 -0.49 63.04 26.83
CA LYS A 379 0.19 64.33 26.61
C LYS A 379 -0.79 65.36 26.06
N VAL A 380 -1.64 64.97 25.11
CA VAL A 380 -2.70 65.83 24.54
C VAL A 380 -3.67 66.28 25.64
N GLU A 381 -4.17 65.37 26.48
CA GLU A 381 -5.04 65.72 27.62
C GLU A 381 -4.37 66.74 28.56
N LYS A 382 -3.08 66.57 28.85
CA LYS A 382 -2.32 67.51 29.70
C LYS A 382 -2.13 68.87 29.03
N LEU A 383 -1.88 68.90 27.72
CA LEU A 383 -1.78 70.13 26.95
C LEU A 383 -3.11 70.87 26.90
N GLU A 384 -4.22 70.17 26.65
CA GLU A 384 -5.58 70.72 26.68
C GLU A 384 -5.90 71.33 28.04
N ALA A 385 -5.57 70.65 29.14
CA ALA A 385 -5.72 71.18 30.50
C ALA A 385 -4.88 72.44 30.73
N THR A 386 -3.65 72.49 30.22
CA THR A 386 -2.76 73.65 30.33
C THR A 386 -3.29 74.85 29.52
N VAL A 387 -3.75 74.62 28.30
CA VAL A 387 -4.36 75.65 27.45
C VAL A 387 -5.63 76.20 28.09
N ALA A 388 -6.49 75.34 28.64
CA ALA A 388 -7.67 75.78 29.38
C ALA A 388 -7.29 76.68 30.57
N GLY A 389 -6.24 76.33 31.31
CA GLY A 389 -5.70 77.15 32.39
C GLY A 389 -5.17 78.51 31.92
N LEU A 390 -4.41 78.55 30.81
CA LEU A 390 -3.91 79.80 30.21
C LEU A 390 -5.05 80.70 29.73
N VAL A 391 -6.08 80.13 29.07
CA VAL A 391 -7.26 80.88 28.64
C VAL A 391 -7.98 81.50 29.83
N ALA A 392 -8.09 80.78 30.95
CA ALA A 392 -8.66 81.32 32.18
C ALA A 392 -7.82 82.49 32.72
N ALA A 393 -6.49 82.35 32.78
CA ALA A 393 -5.59 83.41 33.22
C ALA A 393 -5.64 84.65 32.33
N VAL A 394 -5.71 84.49 31.00
CA VAL A 394 -5.84 85.61 30.05
C VAL A 394 -7.17 86.33 30.26
N LYS A 395 -8.28 85.61 30.48
CA LYS A 395 -9.57 86.22 30.82
C LYS A 395 -9.50 87.02 32.12
N GLU A 396 -8.83 86.49 33.13
CA GLU A 396 -8.64 87.17 34.41
C GLU A 396 -7.79 88.44 34.24
N GLN A 397 -6.68 88.37 33.51
CA GLN A 397 -5.86 89.54 33.18
C GLN A 397 -6.64 90.59 32.40
N ALA A 398 -7.44 90.19 31.40
CA ALA A 398 -8.29 91.11 30.64
C ALA A 398 -9.30 91.84 31.54
N ALA A 399 -9.91 91.12 32.50
CA ALA A 399 -10.80 91.71 33.49
C ALA A 399 -10.07 92.69 34.43
N GLN A 400 -8.86 92.34 34.88
CA GLN A 400 -8.02 93.24 35.68
C GLN A 400 -7.63 94.50 34.91
N ILE A 401 -7.25 94.38 33.63
CA ILE A 401 -6.94 95.53 32.76
C ILE A 401 -8.17 96.43 32.61
N GLN A 402 -9.36 95.89 32.34
CA GLN A 402 -10.58 96.71 32.27
C GLN A 402 -10.83 97.48 33.56
N LYS A 403 -10.61 96.85 34.72
CA LYS A 403 -10.75 97.50 36.03
C LYS A 403 -9.75 98.64 36.22
N VAL A 404 -8.49 98.44 35.83
CA VAL A 404 -7.45 99.47 35.88
C VAL A 404 -7.74 100.61 34.91
N SER A 405 -8.17 100.31 33.67
CA SER A 405 -8.57 101.32 32.69
C SER A 405 -9.75 102.16 33.17
N ALA A 406 -10.77 101.53 33.79
CA ALA A 406 -11.90 102.25 34.37
C ALA A 406 -11.46 103.19 35.51
N GLN A 407 -10.52 102.76 36.36
CA GLN A 407 -9.94 103.63 37.40
C GLN A 407 -9.17 104.82 36.81
N LEU A 408 -8.43 104.60 35.71
CA LEU A 408 -7.67 105.63 35.00
C LEU A 408 -8.58 106.68 34.33
N GLU A 409 -9.71 106.29 33.75
CA GLU A 409 -10.68 107.23 33.17
C GLU A 409 -11.30 108.16 34.22
N VAL A 410 -11.54 107.66 35.43
CA VAL A 410 -12.06 108.47 36.56
C VAL A 410 -11.03 109.52 37.03
N THR A 411 -9.74 109.31 36.76
CA THR A 411 -8.66 110.25 37.12
C THR A 411 -8.26 111.25 36.01
N LYS A 412 -8.93 111.27 34.85
CA LYS A 412 -8.66 112.29 33.81
C LYS A 412 -9.24 113.67 34.24
N PRO A 413 -8.45 114.77 34.26
CA PRO A 413 -8.98 116.10 34.55
C PRO A 413 -9.86 116.63 33.41
N ALA A 414 -10.92 117.38 33.74
CA ALA A 414 -11.87 117.94 32.77
C ALA A 414 -11.24 119.03 31.86
N PRO A 415 -11.67 119.15 30.59
CA PRO A 415 -11.16 120.17 29.67
C PRO A 415 -11.64 121.57 30.09
N GLN A 416 -10.72 122.51 30.28
CA GLN A 416 -11.03 123.91 30.53
C GLN A 416 -11.45 124.60 29.23
N THR A 417 -12.74 124.93 29.10
CA THR A 417 -13.26 125.86 28.11
C THR A 417 -13.02 127.30 28.59
N VAL A 418 -12.19 128.04 27.87
CA VAL A 418 -12.01 129.48 28.10
C VAL A 418 -13.07 130.23 27.28
N LEU A 419 -14.08 130.75 27.97
CA LEU A 419 -14.99 131.77 27.44
C LEU A 419 -14.34 133.13 27.72
N ASN A 420 -14.05 133.90 26.67
CA ASN A 420 -13.78 135.33 26.80
C ASN A 420 -14.66 136.12 25.84
N GLN A 421 -15.29 137.14 26.41
CA GLN A 421 -16.19 138.12 25.80
C GLN A 421 -15.46 139.06 24.85
#